data_AF-A0A0C9UJZ9-F1
#
_entry.id   AF-A0A0C9UJZ9-F1
#
_cell.length_a   1.000
_cell.length_b   1.000
_cell.length_c   1.000
_cell.angle_alpha   90.00
_cell.angle_beta   90.00
_cell.angle_gamma   90.00
#
_symmetry.space_group_name_H-M   'P 1'
#
loop_
_entity.id
_entity.type
_entity.pdbx_description
1 polymer ?
#
loop_
_entity_poly.entity_id
_entity_poly.type
_entity_poly.pdbx_seq_one_letter_code
_entity_poly.pdbx_strand_id
1 'polypeptide(L)'
;MSQTGMEVAIVHAGTLEALETVGLAETMIKKGILTNCIAYYGWQNELWSVDFSLLKNDTNYPFVVLISQQAVEEILLDELKKLGCNVIVTKL
;
A
#
# COMPACT_ATOMS: atom_id res chain seq x y z
N MET A 1 -3.26 -18.28 -20.57
CA MET A 1 -2.77 -17.87 -19.23
C MET A 1 -3.79 -16.91 -18.66
N SER A 2 -4.69 -17.39 -17.81
CA SER A 2 -5.72 -16.56 -17.21
C SER A 2 -5.06 -15.59 -16.22
N GLN A 3 -5.17 -14.29 -16.51
CA GLN A 3 -4.94 -13.22 -15.54
C GLN A 3 -6.07 -13.28 -14.51
N THR A 4 -5.93 -14.10 -13.47
CA THR A 4 -6.65 -13.89 -12.21
C THR A 4 -5.93 -12.74 -11.49
N GLY A 5 -6.64 -11.63 -11.29
CA GLY A 5 -6.07 -10.35 -10.91
C GLY A 5 -5.19 -10.40 -9.66
N MET A 6 -4.02 -9.76 -9.74
CA MET A 6 -3.36 -9.27 -8.53
C MET A 6 -4.26 -8.19 -7.96
N GLU A 7 -4.97 -8.48 -6.87
CA GLU A 7 -5.66 -7.44 -6.10
C GLU A 7 -4.62 -6.39 -5.69
N VAL A 8 -4.80 -5.15 -6.15
CA VAL A 8 -3.92 -4.04 -5.82
C VAL A 8 -4.44 -3.43 -4.53
N ALA A 9 -3.57 -3.39 -3.52
CA ALA A 9 -3.76 -2.58 -2.33
C ALA A 9 -3.12 -1.20 -2.56
N ILE A 10 -3.81 -0.15 -2.12
CA ILE A 10 -3.28 1.21 -2.06
C ILE A 10 -3.05 1.53 -0.59
N VAL A 11 -1.79 1.66 -0.18
CA VAL A 11 -1.42 2.05 1.18
C VAL A 11 -1.30 3.57 1.22
N HIS A 12 -2.21 4.21 1.93
CA HIS A 12 -2.26 5.66 2.11
C HIS A 12 -1.31 6.15 3.22
N ALA A 13 -1.03 7.46 3.23
CA ALA A 13 -0.17 8.13 4.21
C ALA A 13 -0.48 7.73 5.66
N GLY A 14 -1.73 7.84 6.11
CA GLY A 14 -2.11 7.48 7.49
C GLY A 14 -1.86 6.00 7.83
N THR A 15 -1.97 5.10 6.84
CA THR A 15 -1.61 3.70 7.03
C THR A 15 -0.10 3.51 7.12
N LEU A 16 0.69 4.24 6.31
CA LEU A 16 2.16 4.22 6.41
C LEU A 16 2.64 4.76 7.76
N GLU A 17 2.02 5.83 8.28
CA GLU A 17 2.31 6.35 9.62
C GLU A 17 2.01 5.31 10.69
N ALA A 18 0.87 4.62 10.60
CA ALA A 18 0.55 3.53 11.51
C ALA A 18 1.58 2.38 11.41
N LEU A 19 1.97 2.00 10.19
CA LEU A 19 2.97 0.96 9.95
C LEU A 19 4.39 1.37 10.36
N GLU A 20 4.70 2.66 10.39
CA GLU A 20 5.98 3.17 10.89
C GLU A 20 6.13 2.89 12.39
N THR A 21 5.04 3.00 13.15
CA THR A 21 5.06 2.68 14.60
C THR A 21 5.45 1.24 14.92
N VAL A 22 5.30 0.33 13.95
CA VAL A 22 5.67 -1.08 14.03
C VAL A 22 6.83 -1.45 13.09
N GLY A 23 7.54 -0.47 12.53
CA GLY A 23 8.74 -0.68 11.73
C GLY A 23 8.51 -1.25 10.32
N LEU A 24 7.29 -1.19 9.79
CA LEU A 24 6.92 -1.81 8.51
C LEU A 24 6.75 -0.83 7.34
N ALA A 25 6.65 0.48 7.59
CA ALA A 25 6.43 1.48 6.55
C ALA A 25 7.48 1.40 5.42
N GLU A 26 8.77 1.38 5.77
CA GLU A 26 9.85 1.32 4.79
C GLU A 26 9.82 0.03 3.95
N THR A 27 9.39 -1.07 4.55
CA THR A 27 9.27 -2.36 3.85
C THR A 27 8.14 -2.33 2.82
N MET A 28 7.00 -1.71 3.16
CA MET A 28 5.91 -1.46 2.22
C MET A 28 6.38 -0.59 1.06
N ILE A 29 7.06 0.52 1.35
CA ILE A 29 7.58 1.46 0.36
C ILE A 29 8.54 0.77 -0.61
N LYS A 30 9.46 -0.05 -0.10
CA LYS A 30 10.45 -0.77 -0.92
C LYS A 30 9.84 -1.86 -1.80
N LYS A 31 8.74 -2.48 -1.38
CA LYS A 31 8.08 -3.58 -2.11
C LYS A 31 6.99 -3.11 -3.07
N GLY A 32 6.48 -1.89 -2.90
CA GLY A 32 5.45 -1.31 -3.77
C GLY A 32 5.99 -0.30 -4.77
N ILE A 33 5.05 0.33 -5.48
CA ILE A 33 5.27 1.43 -6.43
C ILE A 33 4.73 2.71 -5.80
N LEU A 34 5.55 3.74 -5.73
CA LEU A 34 5.13 5.04 -5.24
C LEU A 34 4.46 5.85 -6.35
N THR A 35 3.33 6.49 -6.02
CA THR A 35 2.79 7.58 -6.83
C THR A 35 2.33 8.72 -5.93
N ASN A 36 2.53 9.94 -6.38
CA ASN A 36 1.94 11.13 -5.79
C ASN A 36 0.64 11.54 -6.49
N CYS A 37 0.19 10.82 -7.52
CA CYS A 37 -1.02 11.15 -8.26
C CYS A 37 -1.86 9.91 -8.56
N ILE A 38 -3.18 10.03 -8.33
CA ILE A 38 -4.19 9.13 -8.88
C ILE A 38 -5.13 9.96 -9.77
N ALA A 39 -5.24 9.57 -11.03
CA ALA A 39 -6.10 10.23 -12.01
C ALA A 39 -7.20 9.28 -12.49
N TYR A 40 -8.41 9.80 -12.62
CA TYR A 40 -9.58 9.09 -13.10
C TYR A 40 -9.93 9.59 -14.50
N TYR A 41 -9.95 8.67 -15.47
CA TYR A 41 -10.24 8.96 -16.86
C TYR A 41 -11.63 8.45 -17.25
N GLY A 42 -12.33 9.23 -18.07
CA GLY A 42 -13.61 8.89 -18.68
C GLY A 42 -13.47 8.92 -20.19
N TRP A 43 -13.70 7.78 -20.84
CA TRP A 43 -13.52 7.60 -22.29
C TRP A 43 -12.12 8.04 -22.74
N GLN A 44 -11.95 9.28 -23.21
CA GLN A 44 -10.69 9.80 -23.73
C GLN A 44 -10.11 10.98 -22.92
N ASN A 45 -10.80 11.42 -21.87
CA ASN A 45 -10.41 12.61 -21.10
C ASN A 45 -10.20 12.29 -19.62
N GLU A 46 -9.27 13.01 -18.99
CA GLU A 46 -9.19 13.04 -17.53
C GLU A 46 -10.45 13.71 -16.98
N LEU A 47 -11.11 13.07 -16.02
CA LEU A 47 -12.24 13.64 -15.31
C LEU A 47 -11.77 14.45 -14.10
N TRP A 48 -10.87 13.86 -13.31
CA TRP A 48 -10.26 14.48 -12.15
C TRP A 48 -9.04 13.68 -11.67
N SER A 49 -8.19 14.32 -10.88
CA SER A 49 -7.04 13.70 -10.24
C SER A 49 -6.85 14.20 -8.82
N VAL A 50 -6.13 13.41 -8.03
CA VAL A 50 -5.68 13.76 -6.68
C VAL A 50 -4.17 13.84 -6.69
N ASP A 51 -3.64 15.02 -6.36
CA ASP A 51 -2.21 15.22 -6.12
C ASP A 51 -1.91 15.14 -4.62
N PHE A 52 -1.34 14.02 -4.19
CA PHE A 52 -0.94 13.77 -2.80
C PHE A 52 0.25 14.62 -2.36
N SER A 53 1.00 15.22 -3.28
CA SER A 53 2.12 16.11 -2.92
C SER A 53 1.66 17.38 -2.20
N LEU A 54 0.38 17.73 -2.33
CA LEU A 54 -0.26 18.83 -1.60
C LEU A 54 -0.26 18.59 -0.07
N LEU A 55 -0.13 17.34 0.38
CA LEU A 55 -0.09 16.97 1.79
C LEU A 55 1.32 16.99 2.42
N LYS A 56 2.35 17.47 1.69
CA LYS A 56 3.74 17.46 2.16
C LYS A 56 4.01 18.19 3.49
N ASN A 57 3.09 19.07 3.91
CA ASN A 57 3.20 19.78 5.19
C ASN A 57 2.44 19.08 6.34
N ASP A 58 1.60 18.11 6.02
CA ASP A 58 0.71 17.43 6.97
C ASP A 58 1.19 16.01 7.29
N THR A 59 1.97 15.39 6.40
CA THR A 59 2.48 14.02 6.55
C THR A 59 3.89 13.87 5.97
N ASN A 60 4.65 12.94 6.55
CA ASN A 60 5.94 12.49 6.01
C ASN A 60 5.80 11.61 4.76
N TYR A 61 4.58 11.15 4.45
CA TYR A 61 4.29 10.27 3.33
C TYR A 61 3.31 10.92 2.32
N PRO A 62 3.69 12.01 1.63
CA PRO A 62 2.81 12.72 0.69
C PRO A 62 2.68 12.00 -0.66
N PHE A 63 2.35 10.72 -0.60
CA PHE A 63 2.21 9.78 -1.70
C PHE A 63 1.39 8.56 -1.23
N VAL A 64 1.07 7.68 -2.18
CA VAL A 64 0.51 6.36 -1.88
C VAL A 64 1.43 5.27 -2.43
N VAL A 65 1.38 4.10 -1.81
CA VAL A 65 2.10 2.90 -2.26
C VAL A 65 1.10 1.95 -2.91
N LEU A 66 1.26 1.68 -4.21
CA LEU A 66 0.57 0.59 -4.89
C LEU A 66 1.37 -0.69 -4.67
N ILE A 67 0.75 -1.70 -4.09
CA ILE A 67 1.40 -2.98 -3.78
C ILE A 67 0.37 -4.10 -3.95
N SER A 68 0.79 -5.32 -4.27
CA SER A 68 -0.16 -6.43 -4.31
C SER A 68 -0.66 -6.73 -2.90
N GLN A 69 -1.94 -7.07 -2.78
CA GLN A 69 -2.55 -7.50 -1.51
C GLN A 69 -1.77 -8.67 -0.89
N GLN A 70 -1.37 -9.63 -1.72
CA GLN A 70 -0.52 -10.74 -1.28
C GLN A 70 0.79 -10.26 -0.63
N ALA A 71 1.47 -9.27 -1.22
CA ALA A 71 2.72 -8.78 -0.65
C ALA A 71 2.49 -8.05 0.69
N VAL A 72 1.37 -7.35 0.86
CA VAL A 72 0.98 -6.78 2.16
C VAL A 72 0.84 -7.88 3.21
N GLU A 73 0.11 -8.94 2.89
CA GLU A 73 -0.10 -10.08 3.80
C GLU A 73 1.20 -10.78 4.16
N GLU A 74 2.08 -11.02 3.18
CA GLU A 74 3.40 -11.63 3.42
C GLU A 74 4.24 -10.78 4.38
N ILE A 75 4.30 -9.46 4.18
CA ILE A 75 5.05 -8.55 5.06
C ILE A 75 4.51 -8.62 6.50
N LEU A 76 3.20 -8.57 6.67
CA LEU A 76 2.56 -8.61 7.99
C LEU A 76 2.76 -9.97 8.68
N LEU A 77 2.57 -11.06 7.95
CA LEU A 77 2.76 -12.42 8.47
C LEU A 77 4.21 -12.67 8.87
N ASP A 78 5.16 -12.21 8.07
CA ASP A 78 6.58 -12.37 8.37
C ASP A 78 6.98 -11.60 9.63
N GLU A 79 6.41 -10.42 9.86
CA GLU A 79 6.65 -9.67 11.09
C GLU A 79 6.04 -10.36 12.31
N LEU A 80 4.81 -10.85 12.22
CA LEU A 80 4.18 -11.63 13.29
C LEU A 80 5.01 -12.89 13.63
N LYS A 81 5.56 -13.58 12.63
CA LYS A 81 6.44 -14.74 12.86
C LYS A 81 7.72 -14.35 13.61
N LYS A 82 8.35 -13.22 13.28
CA LYS A 82 9.55 -12.73 14.00
C LYS A 82 9.25 -12.43 15.47
N LEU A 83 8.03 -12.01 15.78
CA LEU A 83 7.54 -11.81 17.15
C LEU A 83 7.20 -13.13 17.87
N GLY A 84 7.42 -14.28 17.22
CA GLY A 84 7.14 -15.61 17.77
C GLY A 84 5.67 -16.03 17.68
N CYS A 85 4.84 -15.28 16.94
CA CYS A 85 3.44 -15.65 16.74
C CYS A 85 3.32 -16.75 15.68
N ASN A 86 2.47 -17.75 15.95
CA ASN A 86 2.07 -18.74 14.96
C ASN A 86 0.69 -18.37 14.40
N VAL A 87 0.64 -17.90 13.15
CA VAL A 87 -0.60 -17.48 12.50
C VAL A 87 -1.20 -18.66 11.71
N ILE A 88 -2.41 -19.07 12.08
CA ILE A 88 -3.17 -20.07 11.33
C ILE A 88 -4.04 -19.33 10.31
N VAL A 89 -3.63 -19.36 9.05
CA VAL A 89 -4.39 -18.74 7.97
C VAL A 89 -5.49 -19.69 7.53
N THR A 90 -6.73 -19.37 7.87
CA THR A 90 -7.91 -20.04 7.31
C THR A 90 -8.34 -19.23 6.09
N LYS A 91 -8.18 -19.77 4.88
CA LYS A 91 -8.81 -19.16 3.70
C LYS A 91 -10.32 -19.34 3.81
N LEU A 92 -11.04 -18.22 3.94
CA LEU A 92 -12.49 -18.15 3.88
C LEU A 92 -12.99 -18.35 2.44
#